data_AF-A0A970FHX8-F1
#
_entry.id   AF-A0A970FHX8-F1
#
_cell.length_a   1.000
_cell.length_b   1.000
_cell.length_c   1.000
_cell.angle_alpha   90.00
_cell.angle_beta   90.00
_cell.angle_gamma   90.00
#
_symmetry.space_group_name_H-M   'P 1'
#
loop_
_entity.id
_entity.type
_entity.pdbx_description
1 polymer ?
#
loop_
_entity_poly.entity_id
_entity_poly.type
_entity_poly.pdbx_seq_one_letter_code
_entity_poly.pdbx_strand_id
1 'polypeptide(L)'
;MRNNIPWDVCPDWVRFKKRDNNERPESSGCSPDCNDNDYQRHVHEFLGSTKLAESGAGRHNHRFAGVTGEAIPTLGSHKHKINTKTDYFGHFHELKDVFTGPAINVGNGKHVHFVKGETTFDDGHDHDFQFATLIESPLLPKDRC
;
A
#
# COMPACT_ATOMS: atom_id res chain seq x y z
N MET A 1 -16.57 -3.05 -27.97
CA MET A 1 -15.49 -3.49 -27.06
C MET A 1 -15.41 -2.44 -25.95
N ARG A 2 -16.09 -2.68 -24.82
CA ARG A 2 -16.20 -1.70 -23.73
C ARG A 2 -15.06 -1.96 -22.75
N ASN A 3 -14.06 -1.09 -22.85
CA ASN A 3 -13.13 -0.59 -21.84
C ASN A 3 -13.00 -1.42 -20.55
N ASN A 4 -12.03 -2.34 -20.53
CA ASN A 4 -11.29 -2.63 -19.30
C ASN A 4 -10.62 -1.32 -18.86
N ILE A 5 -11.28 -0.57 -17.97
CA ILE A 5 -10.66 0.56 -17.30
C ILE A 5 -9.61 -0.06 -16.36
N PRO A 6 -8.30 0.18 -16.56
CA PRO A 6 -7.29 -0.44 -15.72
C PRO A 6 -7.43 0.13 -14.30
N TRP A 7 -7.51 -0.77 -13.33
CA TRP A 7 -7.51 -0.48 -11.89
C TRP A 7 -6.25 0.27 -11.42
N ASP A 8 -5.27 0.46 -12.32
CA ASP A 8 -3.97 1.12 -12.14
C ASP A 8 -3.96 2.63 -12.41
N VAL A 9 -5.09 3.23 -12.81
CA VAL A 9 -5.10 4.65 -13.25
C VAL A 9 -6.16 5.51 -12.57
N CYS A 10 -7.17 4.90 -11.96
CA CYS A 10 -8.32 5.61 -11.42
C CYS A 10 -8.65 5.05 -10.03
N PRO A 11 -8.48 5.84 -8.96
CA PRO A 11 -8.85 5.34 -7.66
C PRO A 11 -10.38 5.18 -7.59
N ASP A 12 -10.88 3.94 -7.51
CA ASP A 12 -12.33 3.65 -7.47
C ASP A 12 -13.05 4.24 -6.28
N TRP A 13 -12.34 4.80 -5.30
CA TRP A 13 -12.94 5.56 -4.21
C TRP A 13 -13.60 6.88 -4.69
N VAL A 14 -13.35 7.32 -5.94
CA VAL A 14 -14.08 8.43 -6.58
C VAL A 14 -15.49 8.00 -7.05
N ARG A 15 -15.78 6.70 -7.13
CA ARG A 15 -17.06 6.15 -7.58
C ARG A 15 -17.93 5.56 -6.46
N PHE A 16 -17.82 6.05 -5.23
CA PHE A 16 -18.93 5.96 -4.28
C PHE A 16 -20.02 6.98 -4.63
N LYS A 17 -20.49 7.03 -5.88
CA LYS A 17 -21.80 7.62 -6.14
C LYS A 17 -22.81 6.69 -5.48
N LYS A 18 -23.49 7.23 -4.47
CA LYS A 18 -24.74 6.71 -3.93
C LYS A 18 -25.54 6.12 -5.10
N ARG A 19 -25.86 4.83 -5.07
CA ARG A 19 -26.80 4.26 -6.05
C ARG A 19 -28.10 5.05 -5.86
N ASP A 20 -28.38 5.98 -6.77
CA ASP A 20 -29.74 6.49 -6.90
C ASP A 20 -30.59 5.30 -7.34
N ASN A 21 -31.66 5.05 -6.60
CA ASN A 21 -32.55 3.89 -6.76
C ASN A 21 -33.33 3.89 -8.09
N ASN A 22 -32.92 4.67 -9.09
CA ASN A 22 -33.70 4.92 -10.29
C ASN A 22 -32.95 4.76 -11.63
N GLU A 23 -31.68 4.33 -11.62
CA GLU A 23 -30.98 3.97 -12.86
C GLU A 23 -30.88 2.44 -12.97
N ARG A 24 -31.76 1.86 -13.80
CA ARG A 24 -31.63 0.46 -14.24
C ARG A 24 -30.35 0.34 -15.07
N PRO A 25 -29.42 -0.57 -14.74
CA PRO A 25 -28.26 -0.78 -15.59
C PRO A 25 -28.71 -1.47 -16.87
N GLU A 26 -28.42 -0.86 -18.02
CA GLU A 26 -28.40 -1.59 -19.28
C GLU A 26 -27.39 -2.72 -19.14
N SER A 27 -27.89 -3.95 -19.30
CA SER A 27 -27.13 -5.18 -19.25
C SER A 27 -26.10 -5.23 -20.38
N SER A 28 -24.89 -4.71 -20.14
CA SER A 28 -23.71 -5.27 -20.79
C SER A 28 -23.32 -6.52 -20.03
N GLY A 29 -23.54 -7.68 -20.67
CA GLY A 29 -23.43 -9.00 -20.09
C GLY A 29 -22.15 -9.22 -19.28
N CYS A 30 -22.32 -9.35 -17.97
CA CYS A 30 -21.42 -10.14 -17.15
C CYS A 30 -22.16 -11.43 -16.78
N SER A 31 -21.53 -12.55 -17.07
CA SER A 31 -21.98 -13.88 -16.63
C SER A 31 -22.13 -13.88 -15.09
N PRO A 32 -23.04 -14.66 -14.48
CA PRO A 32 -23.29 -14.64 -13.04
C PRO A 32 -22.16 -15.28 -12.20
N ASP A 33 -20.98 -15.43 -12.79
CA ASP A 33 -19.83 -16.16 -12.26
C ASP A 33 -18.56 -15.28 -12.19
N CYS A 34 -18.70 -13.95 -12.22
CA CYS A 34 -17.59 -13.05 -11.94
C CYS A 34 -17.34 -13.02 -10.42
N ASN A 35 -16.51 -13.95 -9.95
CA ASN A 35 -15.86 -13.80 -8.66
C ASN A 35 -15.15 -12.43 -8.61
N ASP A 36 -15.57 -11.56 -7.70
CA ASP A 36 -14.95 -10.25 -7.41
C ASP A 36 -13.48 -10.35 -6.89
N ASN A 37 -12.90 -11.55 -6.96
CA ASN A 37 -11.61 -11.94 -6.40
C ASN A 37 -10.46 -11.99 -7.43
N ASP A 38 -10.67 -11.60 -8.69
CA ASP A 38 -9.70 -11.87 -9.77
C ASP A 38 -9.06 -10.62 -10.39
N TYR A 39 -9.21 -9.45 -9.75
CA TYR A 39 -8.55 -8.22 -10.20
C TYR A 39 -7.40 -7.85 -9.25
N GLN A 40 -6.18 -7.92 -9.79
CA GLN A 40 -4.97 -7.40 -9.15
C GLN A 40 -5.12 -5.89 -8.90
N ARG A 41 -4.80 -5.45 -7.67
CA ARG A 41 -4.83 -4.03 -7.28
C ARG A 41 -3.42 -3.47 -7.15
N HIS A 42 -3.30 -2.16 -7.33
CA HIS A 42 -2.00 -1.48 -7.27
C HIS A 42 -1.28 -1.69 -5.93
N VAL A 43 0.04 -1.51 -6.00
CA VAL A 43 0.99 -1.66 -4.91
C VAL A 43 1.94 -0.46 -4.93
N HIS A 44 2.67 -0.26 -3.83
CA HIS A 44 3.72 0.74 -3.78
C HIS A 44 5.08 0.12 -3.44
N GLU A 45 6.12 0.62 -4.09
CA GLU A 45 7.49 0.41 -3.63
C GLU A 45 7.71 1.17 -2.31
N PHE A 46 8.63 0.68 -1.49
CA PHE A 46 9.07 1.39 -0.30
C PHE A 46 10.53 1.09 0.03
N LEU A 47 11.16 2.04 0.70
CA LEU A 47 12.44 1.90 1.35
C LEU A 47 12.40 2.60 2.71
N GLY A 48 13.19 2.12 3.64
CA GLY A 48 13.24 2.70 4.97
C GLY A 48 14.45 2.23 5.76
N SER A 49 14.54 2.79 6.96
CA SER A 49 15.51 2.40 7.95
C SER A 49 14.85 2.45 9.31
N THR A 50 15.27 1.57 10.20
CA THR A 50 14.85 1.63 11.59
C THR A 50 15.56 2.78 12.30
N LYS A 51 14.99 3.25 13.41
CA LYS A 51 15.66 4.16 14.34
C LYS A 51 16.78 3.42 15.06
N LEU A 52 17.68 4.17 15.68
CA LEU A 52 18.73 3.57 16.50
C LEU A 52 18.13 2.92 17.75
N ALA A 53 18.53 1.69 18.03
CA ALA A 53 18.30 1.02 19.31
C ALA A 53 19.61 0.90 20.10
N GLU A 54 19.51 0.42 21.34
CA GLU A 54 20.63 0.20 22.25
C GLU A 54 21.50 1.45 22.53
N SER A 55 22.64 1.26 23.21
CA SER A 55 23.58 2.32 23.57
C SER A 55 25.02 1.84 23.52
N GLY A 56 25.98 2.78 23.52
CA GLY A 56 27.41 2.46 23.44
C GLY A 56 27.79 1.72 22.16
N ALA A 57 28.59 0.67 22.28
CA ALA A 57 29.08 -0.12 21.15
C ALA A 57 27.99 -0.99 20.48
N GLY A 58 26.89 -1.27 21.17
CA GLY A 58 25.74 -1.99 20.63
C GLY A 58 24.79 -1.09 19.83
N ARG A 59 24.97 0.23 19.83
CA ARG A 59 24.04 1.14 19.16
C ARG A 59 24.08 0.98 17.65
N HIS A 60 22.98 0.53 17.05
CA HIS A 60 22.88 0.35 15.59
C HIS A 60 21.45 0.53 15.09
N ASN A 61 21.26 0.40 13.77
CA ASN A 61 19.97 0.33 13.10
C ASN A 61 20.06 -0.59 11.88
N HIS A 62 18.92 -0.81 11.24
CA HIS A 62 18.78 -1.62 10.05
C HIS A 62 18.13 -0.86 8.89
N ARG A 63 18.31 -1.37 7.67
CA ARG A 63 17.67 -0.86 6.45
C ARG A 63 16.72 -1.91 5.88
N PHE A 64 15.72 -1.48 5.14
CA PHE A 64 14.80 -2.38 4.45
C PHE A 64 14.24 -1.74 3.19
N ALA A 65 13.80 -2.58 2.26
CA ALA A 65 13.09 -2.17 1.05
C ALA A 65 12.12 -3.27 0.61
N GLY A 66 11.16 -2.92 -0.24
CA GLY A 66 10.22 -3.89 -0.78
C GLY A 66 9.09 -3.25 -1.56
N VAL A 67 8.06 -4.06 -1.81
CA VAL A 67 6.80 -3.65 -2.43
C VAL A 67 5.68 -4.07 -1.49
N THR A 68 4.68 -3.21 -1.30
CA THR A 68 3.54 -3.52 -0.44
C THR A 68 2.71 -4.67 -1.02
N GLY A 69 1.87 -5.28 -0.20
CA GLY A 69 0.73 -6.04 -0.70
C GLY A 69 -0.26 -5.16 -1.45
N GLU A 70 -1.22 -5.80 -2.12
CA GLU A 70 -2.29 -5.13 -2.85
C GLU A 70 -3.14 -4.21 -1.96
N ALA A 71 -3.71 -3.16 -2.56
CA ALA A 71 -4.58 -2.21 -1.88
C ALA A 71 -5.77 -2.91 -1.20
N ILE A 72 -5.97 -2.67 0.10
CA ILE A 72 -7.09 -3.16 0.90
C ILE A 72 -8.06 -1.99 1.14
N PRO A 73 -9.29 -2.02 0.58
CA PRO A 73 -10.26 -0.95 0.70
C PRO A 73 -10.60 -0.61 2.15
N THR A 74 -10.73 0.68 2.43
CA THR A 74 -11.25 1.22 3.70
C THR A 74 -12.28 2.30 3.41
N LEU A 75 -13.01 2.77 4.43
CA LEU A 75 -14.00 3.84 4.24
C LEU A 75 -13.32 5.14 3.78
N GLY A 76 -13.52 5.52 2.51
CA GLY A 76 -12.99 6.75 1.94
C GLY A 76 -11.49 6.72 1.57
N SER A 77 -10.82 5.56 1.63
CA SER A 77 -9.41 5.40 1.28
C SER A 77 -9.07 3.91 1.04
N HIS A 78 -7.80 3.54 1.16
CA HIS A 78 -7.32 2.16 1.26
C HIS A 78 -6.00 2.14 2.05
N LYS A 79 -5.55 0.94 2.39
CA LYS A 79 -4.25 0.68 3.05
C LYS A 79 -3.58 -0.52 2.40
N HIS A 80 -2.30 -0.71 2.64
CA HIS A 80 -1.58 -1.90 2.20
C HIS A 80 -1.00 -2.66 3.38
N LYS A 81 -0.85 -3.97 3.22
CA LYS A 81 -0.11 -4.82 4.17
C LYS A 81 1.34 -4.91 3.76
N ILE A 82 2.27 -4.89 4.71
CA ILE A 82 3.70 -5.02 4.50
C ILE A 82 4.20 -6.18 5.36
N ASN A 83 4.91 -7.09 4.70
CA ASN A 83 5.74 -8.10 5.34
C ASN A 83 7.10 -8.03 4.67
N THR A 84 8.15 -7.66 5.41
CA THR A 84 9.52 -7.62 4.87
C THR A 84 10.54 -7.89 5.97
N LYS A 85 11.78 -8.16 5.57
CA LYS A 85 12.92 -8.29 6.47
C LYS A 85 13.79 -7.04 6.39
N THR A 86 14.48 -6.77 7.47
CA THR A 86 15.59 -5.83 7.44
C THR A 86 16.83 -6.48 6.83
N ASP A 87 17.83 -5.66 6.52
CA ASP A 87 19.18 -6.12 6.23
C ASP A 87 19.83 -6.77 7.46
N TYR A 88 20.99 -7.39 7.22
CA TYR A 88 21.74 -8.11 8.25
C TYR A 88 22.87 -7.25 8.80
N PHE A 89 22.82 -6.98 10.11
CA PHE A 89 23.89 -6.32 10.87
C PHE A 89 24.05 -7.06 12.20
N GLY A 90 24.65 -8.26 12.18
CA GLY A 90 24.73 -9.16 13.33
C GLY A 90 23.45 -9.98 13.57
N HIS A 91 22.28 -9.35 13.40
CA HIS A 91 20.98 -9.99 13.27
C HIS A 91 20.13 -9.27 12.22
N PHE A 92 18.89 -9.72 12.04
CA PHE A 92 17.87 -9.05 11.23
C PHE A 92 16.56 -9.07 12.01
N HIS A 93 15.67 -8.14 11.71
CA HIS A 93 14.29 -8.17 12.18
C HIS A 93 13.32 -8.29 11.02
N GLU A 94 12.04 -8.51 11.34
CA GLU A 94 10.95 -8.49 10.39
C GLU A 94 10.01 -7.31 10.67
N LEU A 95 9.53 -6.68 9.60
CA LEU A 95 8.32 -5.86 9.62
C LEU A 95 7.17 -6.83 9.37
N LYS A 96 6.51 -7.30 10.44
CA LYS A 96 5.47 -8.34 10.37
C LYS A 96 4.08 -7.77 10.59
N ASP A 97 3.16 -8.08 9.68
CA ASP A 97 1.76 -7.65 9.72
C ASP A 97 1.57 -6.12 9.85
N VAL A 98 2.51 -5.36 9.27
CA VAL A 98 2.48 -3.89 9.27
C VAL A 98 1.46 -3.40 8.25
N PHE A 99 0.66 -2.40 8.60
CA PHE A 99 -0.26 -1.74 7.67
C PHE A 99 0.14 -0.29 7.44
N THR A 100 -0.01 0.15 6.20
CA THR A 100 0.13 1.57 5.88
C THR A 100 -1.02 2.39 6.50
N GLY A 101 -0.80 3.69 6.63
CA GLY A 101 -1.87 4.66 6.82
C GLY A 101 -2.77 4.81 5.57
N PRO A 102 -3.79 5.67 5.64
CA PRO A 102 -4.62 6.00 4.47
C PRO A 102 -3.80 6.68 3.38
N ALA A 103 -4.33 6.68 2.16
CA ALA A 103 -3.74 7.37 1.02
C ALA A 103 -3.60 8.89 1.29
N ILE A 104 -2.40 9.42 1.06
CA ILE A 104 -2.06 10.84 1.18
C ILE A 104 -1.85 11.39 -0.22
N ASN A 105 -2.77 12.26 -0.66
CA ASN A 105 -2.70 12.85 -1.99
C ASN A 105 -1.46 13.73 -2.15
N VAL A 106 -0.72 13.53 -3.24
CA VAL A 106 0.47 14.33 -3.60
C VAL A 106 0.28 15.15 -4.88
N GLY A 107 -0.96 15.25 -5.37
CA GLY A 107 -1.32 15.99 -6.59
C GLY A 107 -1.42 15.10 -7.82
N ASN A 108 -2.02 15.63 -8.89
CA ASN A 108 -2.23 14.93 -10.17
C ASN A 108 -2.90 13.55 -10.05
N GLY A 109 -3.73 13.38 -9.00
CA GLY A 109 -4.40 12.12 -8.69
C GLY A 109 -3.50 10.99 -8.24
N LYS A 110 -2.28 11.29 -7.78
CA LYS A 110 -1.35 10.33 -7.19
C LYS A 110 -1.37 10.44 -5.67
N HIS A 111 -1.01 9.34 -5.01
CA HIS A 111 -0.84 9.31 -3.56
C HIS A 111 0.39 8.50 -3.15
N VAL A 112 0.72 8.65 -1.87
CA VAL A 112 1.65 7.80 -1.12
C VAL A 112 0.96 7.37 0.17
N HIS A 113 1.59 6.49 0.94
CA HIS A 113 1.15 6.16 2.29
C HIS A 113 2.27 6.37 3.29
N PHE A 114 1.92 6.90 4.47
CA PHE A 114 2.84 6.96 5.61
C PHE A 114 2.74 5.67 6.44
N VAL A 115 3.86 5.22 6.98
CA VAL A 115 3.97 4.00 7.77
C VAL A 115 4.79 4.30 9.02
N LYS A 116 4.34 3.77 10.16
CA LYS A 116 5.08 3.73 11.42
C LYS A 116 4.84 2.38 12.08
N GLY A 117 5.82 1.88 12.81
CA GLY A 117 5.71 0.62 13.52
C GLY A 117 6.99 0.29 14.26
N GLU A 118 7.03 -0.95 14.73
CA GLU A 118 8.12 -1.56 15.46
C GLU A 118 8.45 -2.89 14.79
N THR A 119 9.72 -3.26 14.74
CA THR A 119 10.14 -4.55 14.19
C THR A 119 9.80 -5.70 15.12
N THR A 120 9.99 -6.94 14.69
CA THR A 120 9.99 -8.09 15.60
C THR A 120 11.09 -7.95 16.66
N PHE A 121 10.88 -8.58 17.82
CA PHE A 121 11.88 -8.65 18.89
C PHE A 121 12.87 -9.79 18.60
N ASP A 122 14.10 -9.44 18.26
CA ASP A 122 15.18 -10.35 17.91
C ASP A 122 16.48 -9.89 18.57
N ASP A 123 17.35 -10.83 18.94
CA ASP A 123 18.63 -10.53 19.62
C ASP A 123 18.49 -9.60 20.85
N GLY A 124 17.38 -9.76 21.58
CA GLY A 124 17.14 -9.04 22.84
C GLY A 124 16.61 -7.61 22.71
N HIS A 125 16.28 -7.13 21.50
CA HIS A 125 15.66 -5.82 21.31
C HIS A 125 14.80 -5.76 20.04
N ASP A 126 14.24 -4.59 19.79
CA ASP A 126 13.44 -4.22 18.62
C ASP A 126 13.83 -2.81 18.17
N HIS A 127 13.32 -2.39 17.01
CA HIS A 127 13.45 -1.02 16.56
C HIS A 127 12.13 -0.42 16.11
N ASP A 128 11.88 0.80 16.56
CA ASP A 128 10.98 1.75 15.91
C ASP A 128 11.36 2.01 14.44
N PHE A 129 10.38 2.26 13.59
CA PHE A 129 10.60 2.81 12.26
C PHE A 129 9.46 3.73 11.82
N GLN A 130 9.78 4.59 10.85
CA GLN A 130 8.79 5.36 10.09
C GLN A 130 9.29 5.66 8.69
N PHE A 131 8.41 5.61 7.69
CA PHE A 131 8.72 5.92 6.30
C PHE A 131 7.46 6.26 5.51
N ALA A 132 7.65 6.69 4.27
CA ALA A 132 6.57 6.80 3.29
C ALA A 132 6.82 5.84 2.13
N THR A 133 5.77 5.31 1.54
CA THR A 133 5.86 4.58 0.28
C THR A 133 6.27 5.52 -0.85
N LEU A 134 6.81 4.96 -1.93
CA LEU A 134 7.04 5.68 -3.17
C LEU A 134 5.73 5.93 -3.91
N ILE A 135 5.77 6.89 -4.84
CA ILE A 135 4.60 7.37 -5.56
C ILE A 135 4.00 6.28 -6.45
N GLU A 136 2.67 6.21 -6.50
CA GLU A 136 1.95 5.35 -7.44
C GLU A 136 2.23 5.75 -8.90
N SER A 137 2.49 4.74 -9.74
CA SER A 137 2.54 4.86 -11.22
C SER A 137 3.26 6.12 -11.69
N PRO A 138 4.57 6.30 -11.41
CA PRO A 138 5.28 7.57 -11.57
C PRO A 138 5.25 8.14 -12.99
N LEU A 139 5.06 7.29 -14.01
CA LEU A 139 5.15 7.67 -15.43
C LEU A 139 3.81 8.08 -16.06
N LEU A 140 2.67 7.66 -15.53
CA LEU A 140 1.38 7.81 -16.22
C LEU A 140 0.60 9.04 -15.70
N PRO A 141 0.22 10.00 -16.55
CA PRO A 141 -0.72 11.06 -16.21
C PRO A 141 -2.16 10.52 -16.16
N LYS A 142 -3.01 11.16 -15.35
CA LYS A 142 -4.37 10.69 -14.99
C LYS A 142 -5.41 10.86 -16.11
N ASP A 143 -5.02 11.29 -17.29
CA ASP A 143 -5.92 11.84 -18.33
C ASP A 143 -6.86 10.79 -18.97
N ARG A 144 -6.88 9.56 -18.45
CA ARG A 144 -7.74 8.46 -18.90
C ARG A 144 -8.49 7.80 -17.74
N CYS A 145 -9.07 8.64 -16.88
CA CYS A 145 -10.27 8.36 -16.09
C CYS A 145 -11.44 9.14 -16.68
#